data_AF-A0A832X8W8-F1
#
_entry.id   AF-A0A832X8W8-F1
#
_cell.length_a   1.000
_cell.length_b   1.000
_cell.length_c   1.000
_cell.angle_alpha   90.00
_cell.angle_beta   90.00
_cell.angle_gamma   90.00
#
_symmetry.space_group_name_H-M   'P 1'
#
loop_
_entity.id
_entity.type
_entity.pdbx_description
1 polymer ?
#
loop_
_entity_poly.entity_id
_entity_poly.type
_entity_poly.pdbx_seq_one_letter_code
_entity_poly.pdbx_strand_id
1 'polypeptide(L)'
;MVTDIIQSAICSLDDAEFTHLAACPVCGGRVQGYDTRTKKYAVIRDGDGERIIKVRIKRFTCKNCKKLCNADEPFYPGTRIGSLVVDLFFCLSATMPESRAARHIGAMGIRVDRTSWKKYSGRAIPEIPVTDIFGMQLPSSVLTLANLSARIPEGGRIDSTDALEACNFPSALTIFPCSTLAAENTGMRKSNDLLPMNVAPGAVRSPPDGAVSPISTLATSKVRF
;
A
#
# COMPACT_ATOMS: atom_id res chain seq x y z
N MET A 1 2.66 8.49 20.46
CA MET A 1 1.21 8.52 20.75
C MET A 1 0.35 8.25 19.52
N VAL A 2 0.30 9.11 18.50
CA VAL A 2 -0.48 8.83 17.26
C VAL A 2 0.06 7.63 16.50
N THR A 3 1.37 7.50 16.39
CA THR A 3 2.04 6.33 15.80
C THR A 3 1.61 5.05 16.48
N ASP A 4 1.50 5.03 17.81
CA ASP A 4 1.16 3.84 18.58
C ASP A 4 -0.28 3.41 18.32
N ILE A 5 -1.21 4.37 18.19
CA ILE A 5 -2.61 4.10 17.83
C ILE A 5 -2.70 3.47 16.43
N ILE A 6 -1.96 4.03 15.46
CA ILE A 6 -1.95 3.53 14.08
C ILE A 6 -1.30 2.14 14.03
N GLN A 7 -0.20 1.94 14.74
CA GLN A 7 0.47 0.65 14.80
C GLN A 7 -0.38 -0.40 15.51
N SER A 8 -1.09 -0.06 16.60
CA SER A 8 -1.99 -1.01 17.28
C SER A 8 -3.14 -1.41 16.34
N ALA A 9 -3.73 -0.45 15.63
CA ALA A 9 -4.77 -0.71 14.64
C ALA A 9 -4.29 -1.67 13.53
N ILE A 10 -3.11 -1.43 12.96
CA ILE A 10 -2.56 -2.31 11.90
C ILE A 10 -2.19 -3.68 12.48
N CYS A 11 -1.52 -3.75 13.63
CA CYS A 11 -1.12 -5.00 14.28
C CYS A 11 -2.33 -5.86 14.67
N SER A 12 -3.47 -5.26 14.97
CA SER A 12 -4.70 -5.99 15.35
C SER A 12 -5.28 -6.86 14.22
N LEU A 13 -4.88 -6.59 12.98
CA LEU A 13 -5.25 -7.38 11.81
C LEU A 13 -4.31 -8.56 11.56
N ASP A 14 -3.27 -8.74 12.37
CA ASP A 14 -2.32 -9.83 12.15
C ASP A 14 -2.99 -11.21 12.34
N ASP A 15 -2.77 -12.08 11.37
CA ASP A 15 -3.40 -13.39 11.21
C ASP A 15 -4.94 -13.40 11.15
N ALA A 16 -5.60 -12.27 10.95
CA ALA A 16 -7.06 -12.19 10.77
C ALA A 16 -7.52 -13.06 9.58
N GLU A 17 -8.63 -13.78 9.74
CA GLU A 17 -9.16 -14.74 8.75
C GLU A 17 -10.46 -14.25 8.12
N PHE A 18 -10.39 -13.86 6.85
CA PHE A 18 -11.56 -13.45 6.07
C PHE A 18 -12.14 -14.66 5.34
N THR A 19 -13.31 -15.13 5.81
CA THR A 19 -13.92 -16.38 5.32
C THR A 19 -15.32 -16.21 4.75
N HIS A 20 -15.87 -14.99 4.73
CA HIS A 20 -17.21 -14.73 4.26
C HIS A 20 -17.21 -14.21 2.81
N LEU A 21 -18.13 -14.74 2.00
CA LEU A 21 -18.49 -14.23 0.69
C LEU A 21 -19.92 -14.70 0.37
N ALA A 22 -20.86 -13.78 0.25
CA ALA A 22 -22.26 -14.13 0.02
C ALA A 22 -22.53 -14.70 -1.38
N ALA A 23 -21.97 -14.07 -2.42
CA ALA A 23 -22.20 -14.44 -3.81
C ALA A 23 -21.00 -14.10 -4.70
N CYS A 24 -20.94 -14.67 -5.91
CA CYS A 24 -19.91 -14.32 -6.86
C CYS A 24 -20.04 -12.84 -7.29
N PRO A 25 -19.00 -12.01 -7.12
CA PRO A 25 -19.05 -10.59 -7.51
C PRO A 25 -19.18 -10.38 -9.04
N VAL A 26 -18.96 -11.43 -9.85
CA VAL A 26 -19.04 -11.33 -11.31
C VAL A 26 -20.42 -11.68 -11.86
N CYS A 27 -21.09 -12.68 -11.29
CA CYS A 27 -22.36 -13.19 -11.86
C CYS A 27 -23.47 -13.42 -10.83
N GLY A 28 -23.26 -13.08 -9.55
CA GLY A 28 -24.21 -13.34 -8.46
C GLY A 28 -24.42 -14.81 -8.13
N GLY A 29 -23.72 -15.73 -8.79
CA GLY A 29 -23.90 -17.17 -8.61
C GLY A 29 -23.37 -17.69 -7.26
N ARG A 30 -23.86 -18.87 -6.85
CA ARG A 30 -23.39 -19.55 -5.64
C ARG A 30 -21.90 -19.88 -5.71
N VAL A 31 -21.24 -19.69 -4.58
CA VAL A 31 -19.80 -19.91 -4.41
C VAL A 31 -19.53 -21.18 -3.60
N GLN A 32 -18.40 -21.83 -3.88
CA GLN A 32 -17.92 -23.01 -3.15
C GLN A 32 -16.51 -22.73 -2.64
N GLY A 33 -16.23 -23.08 -1.38
CA GLY A 33 -14.89 -22.91 -0.82
C GLY A 33 -13.84 -23.65 -1.63
N TYR A 34 -12.70 -22.98 -1.89
CA TYR A 34 -11.59 -23.53 -2.64
C TYR A 34 -10.38 -23.76 -1.72
N ASP A 35 -9.63 -22.72 -1.41
CA ASP A 35 -8.49 -22.77 -0.50
C ASP A 35 -8.32 -21.44 0.25
N THR A 36 -7.29 -21.33 1.09
CA THR A 36 -6.99 -20.11 1.85
C THR A 36 -5.63 -19.57 1.41
N ARG A 37 -5.57 -18.28 1.10
CA ARG A 37 -4.34 -17.59 0.70
C ARG A 37 -3.92 -16.60 1.79
N THR A 38 -2.65 -16.62 2.15
CA THR A 38 -2.06 -15.57 2.98
C THR A 38 -1.63 -14.39 2.12
N LYS A 39 -2.07 -13.17 2.49
CA LYS A 39 -1.71 -11.92 1.85
C LYS A 39 -1.01 -11.01 2.85
N LYS A 40 0.01 -10.30 2.39
CA LYS A 40 0.71 -9.30 3.19
C LYS A 40 -0.19 -8.06 3.31
N TYR A 41 -0.48 -7.63 4.53
CA TYR A 41 -1.27 -6.43 4.80
C TYR A 41 -0.37 -5.19 4.89
N ALA A 42 0.64 -5.23 5.77
CA ALA A 42 1.60 -4.16 5.98
C ALA A 42 2.94 -4.70 6.49
N VAL A 43 3.97 -3.84 6.53
CA VAL A 43 5.21 -4.09 7.28
C VAL A 43 5.37 -2.97 8.28
N ILE A 44 5.58 -3.33 9.54
CA ILE A 44 5.86 -2.38 10.61
C ILE A 44 7.31 -2.60 11.06
N ARG A 45 8.01 -1.50 11.31
CA ARG A 45 9.32 -1.49 11.97
C ARG A 45 9.11 -1.39 13.47
N ASP A 46 9.66 -2.35 14.19
CA ASP A 46 9.57 -2.46 15.64
C ASP A 46 11.00 -2.54 16.19
N GLY A 47 11.50 -1.42 16.70
CA GLY A 47 12.92 -1.24 17.03
C GLY A 47 13.83 -1.52 15.82
N ASP A 48 14.74 -2.48 15.97
CA ASP A 48 15.66 -2.94 14.92
C ASP A 48 15.05 -4.00 13.98
N GLY A 49 13.83 -4.47 14.28
CA GLY A 49 13.16 -5.55 13.56
C GLY A 49 12.10 -5.08 12.56
N GLU A 50 11.78 -5.94 11.58
CA GLU A 50 10.61 -5.78 10.72
C GLU A 50 9.57 -6.86 11.00
N ARG A 51 8.36 -6.43 11.36
CA ARG A 51 7.20 -7.29 11.55
C ARG A 51 6.32 -7.24 10.30
N ILE A 52 6.09 -8.40 9.68
CA ILE A 52 5.20 -8.50 8.51
C ILE A 52 3.81 -8.88 9.00
N ILE A 53 2.87 -7.95 8.87
CA ILE A 53 1.46 -8.18 9.20
C ILE A 53 0.82 -8.91 8.04
N LYS A 54 0.22 -10.07 8.32
CA LYS A 54 -0.38 -10.95 7.30
C LYS A 54 -1.84 -11.19 7.62
N VAL A 55 -2.64 -11.38 6.58
CA VAL A 55 -4.05 -11.74 6.70
C VAL A 55 -4.32 -12.98 5.84
N ARG A 56 -5.28 -13.79 6.26
CA ARG A 56 -5.66 -15.03 5.60
C ARG A 56 -7.01 -14.82 4.94
N ILE A 57 -7.07 -15.03 3.62
CA ILE A 57 -8.27 -14.78 2.82
C ILE A 57 -8.68 -16.10 2.19
N LYS A 58 -9.91 -16.51 2.46
CA LYS A 58 -10.52 -17.68 1.81
C LYS A 58 -10.84 -17.35 0.37
N ARG A 59 -10.47 -18.24 -0.54
CA ARG A 59 -10.84 -18.20 -1.95
C ARG A 59 -12.00 -19.14 -2.20
N PHE A 60 -12.81 -18.75 -3.15
CA PHE A 60 -14.00 -19.45 -3.57
C PHE A 60 -14.01 -19.63 -5.08
N THR A 61 -14.60 -20.73 -5.54
CA THR A 61 -14.88 -20.95 -6.95
C THR A 61 -16.38 -20.77 -7.19
N CYS A 62 -16.74 -19.93 -8.16
CA CYS A 62 -18.14 -19.79 -8.54
C CYS A 62 -18.64 -21.05 -9.26
N LYS A 63 -19.80 -21.58 -8.87
CA LYS A 63 -20.39 -22.75 -9.55
C LYS A 63 -20.85 -22.44 -10.97
N ASN A 64 -21.24 -21.20 -11.24
CA ASN A 64 -21.83 -20.76 -12.50
C ASN A 64 -20.75 -20.34 -13.53
N CYS A 65 -19.95 -19.31 -13.21
CA CYS A 65 -18.94 -18.80 -14.15
C CYS A 65 -17.55 -19.44 -14.00
N LYS A 66 -17.37 -20.36 -13.03
CA LYS A 66 -16.11 -21.06 -12.72
C LYS A 66 -14.91 -20.15 -12.38
N LYS A 67 -15.12 -18.84 -12.22
CA LYS A 67 -14.09 -17.90 -11.79
C LYS A 67 -13.78 -18.07 -10.30
N LEU A 68 -12.52 -17.81 -9.96
CA LEU A 68 -12.07 -17.68 -8.58
C LEU A 68 -12.44 -16.30 -8.03
N CYS A 69 -12.93 -16.26 -6.80
CA CYS A 69 -13.32 -15.05 -6.09
C CYS A 69 -12.73 -15.10 -4.68
N ASN A 70 -12.28 -13.97 -4.15
CA ASN A 70 -11.82 -13.90 -2.77
C ASN A 70 -12.99 -13.61 -1.83
N ALA A 71 -12.85 -13.96 -0.55
CA ALA A 71 -13.67 -13.42 0.53
C ALA A 71 -13.61 -11.89 0.55
N ASP A 72 -14.59 -11.28 1.21
CA ASP A 72 -14.55 -9.85 1.50
C ASP A 72 -13.27 -9.54 2.29
N GLU A 73 -12.41 -8.68 1.74
CA GLU A 73 -11.07 -8.41 2.26
C GLU A 73 -10.84 -6.90 2.39
N PRO A 74 -10.12 -6.42 3.42
CA PRO A 74 -9.80 -5.00 3.62
C PRO A 74 -8.64 -4.56 2.72
N PHE A 75 -8.82 -4.71 1.41
CA PHE A 75 -7.89 -4.25 0.38
C PHE A 75 -8.66 -3.59 -0.75
N TYR A 76 -8.12 -2.49 -1.25
CA TYR A 76 -8.58 -1.95 -2.51
C TYR A 76 -8.25 -2.90 -3.67
N PRO A 77 -9.10 -2.98 -4.71
CA PRO A 77 -8.86 -3.85 -5.86
C PRO A 77 -7.47 -3.62 -6.47
N GLY A 78 -6.69 -4.66 -6.73
CA GLY A 78 -5.36 -4.51 -7.35
C GLY A 78 -4.29 -3.85 -6.47
N THR A 79 -4.54 -3.61 -5.18
CA THR A 79 -3.49 -3.16 -4.25
C THR A 79 -2.79 -4.34 -3.57
N ARG A 80 -1.51 -4.13 -3.25
CA ARG A 80 -0.69 -5.10 -2.51
C ARG A 80 -0.55 -4.76 -1.03
N ILE A 81 -1.10 -3.63 -0.60
CA ILE A 81 -1.10 -3.14 0.78
C ILE A 81 -2.55 -3.00 1.27
N GLY A 82 -2.73 -3.16 2.57
CA GLY A 82 -4.03 -3.07 3.23
C GLY A 82 -4.71 -1.72 3.05
N SER A 83 -6.05 -1.72 3.09
CA SER A 83 -6.88 -0.52 2.91
C SER A 83 -6.49 0.60 3.86
N LEU A 84 -6.28 0.32 5.15
CA LEU A 84 -5.94 1.32 6.16
C LEU A 84 -4.68 2.11 5.82
N VAL A 85 -3.66 1.44 5.27
CA VAL A 85 -2.40 2.09 4.86
C VAL A 85 -2.61 2.96 3.62
N VAL A 86 -3.49 2.55 2.72
CA VAL A 86 -3.90 3.36 1.58
C VAL A 86 -4.68 4.58 2.07
N ASP A 87 -5.70 4.38 2.92
CA ASP A 87 -6.53 5.45 3.46
C ASP A 87 -5.70 6.51 4.16
N LEU A 88 -4.76 6.08 5.00
CA LEU A 88 -3.83 6.95 5.70
C LEU A 88 -2.99 7.79 4.74
N PHE A 89 -2.53 7.21 3.63
CA PHE A 89 -1.82 7.96 2.59
C PHE A 89 -2.69 9.00 1.93
N PHE A 90 -3.94 8.67 1.61
CA PHE A 90 -4.87 9.62 1.00
C PHE A 90 -5.21 10.77 1.94
N CYS A 91 -5.56 10.50 3.21
CA CYS A 91 -5.83 11.53 4.20
C CYS A 91 -4.64 12.48 4.40
N LEU A 92 -3.43 11.94 4.52
CA LEU A 92 -2.23 12.77 4.61
C LEU A 92 -1.98 13.56 3.33
N SER A 93 -2.12 12.94 2.15
CA SER A 93 -1.90 13.61 0.86
C SER A 93 -2.90 14.74 0.57
N ALA A 94 -4.06 14.74 1.22
CA ALA A 94 -5.04 15.81 1.12
C ALA A 94 -4.55 17.11 1.80
N THR A 95 -3.70 16.99 2.82
CA THR A 95 -3.19 18.13 3.61
C THR A 95 -1.73 18.46 3.31
N MET A 96 -1.00 17.57 2.64
CA MET A 96 0.42 17.77 2.31
C MET A 96 0.81 17.08 1.00
N PRO A 97 1.95 17.44 0.36
CA PRO A 97 2.41 16.76 -0.85
C PRO A 97 2.60 15.25 -0.64
N GLU A 98 2.27 14.44 -1.64
CA GLU A 98 2.35 12.97 -1.58
C GLU A 98 3.72 12.44 -1.11
N SER A 99 4.80 13.11 -1.51
CA SER A 99 6.16 12.78 -1.08
C SER A 99 6.37 12.97 0.42
N ARG A 100 5.73 13.97 1.02
CA ARG A 100 5.74 14.25 2.46
C ARG A 100 4.83 13.26 3.19
N ALA A 101 3.66 12.94 2.65
CA ALA A 101 2.76 11.92 3.19
C ALA A 101 3.45 10.54 3.28
N ALA A 102 4.10 10.10 2.21
CA ALA A 102 4.88 8.85 2.20
C ALA A 102 6.01 8.82 3.24
N ARG A 103 6.67 9.97 3.47
CA ARG A 103 7.69 10.09 4.52
C ARG A 103 7.10 10.02 5.92
N HIS A 104 5.92 10.60 6.14
CA HIS A 104 5.22 10.51 7.43
C HIS A 104 4.81 9.06 7.73
N ILE A 105 4.30 8.33 6.73
CA ILE A 105 3.99 6.90 6.87
C ILE A 105 5.24 6.09 7.24
N GLY A 106 6.37 6.37 6.58
CA GLY A 106 7.65 5.76 6.94
C GLY A 106 8.12 6.11 8.36
N ALA A 107 7.92 7.36 8.81
CA ALA A 107 8.26 7.80 10.16
C ALA A 107 7.36 7.16 11.23
N MET A 108 6.15 6.76 10.88
CA MET A 108 5.27 5.94 11.73
C MET A 108 5.67 4.46 11.76
N GLY A 109 6.82 4.10 11.19
CA GLY A 109 7.33 2.73 11.16
C GLY A 109 6.70 1.85 10.09
N ILE A 110 5.79 2.37 9.25
CA ILE A 110 5.14 1.57 8.21
C ILE A 110 6.01 1.58 6.95
N ARG A 111 6.54 0.41 6.57
CA ARG A 111 7.41 0.27 5.40
C ARG A 111 6.61 -0.03 4.13
N VAL A 112 6.65 0.91 3.20
CA VAL A 112 6.08 0.78 1.86
C VAL A 112 7.11 1.25 0.82
N ASP A 113 7.28 0.48 -0.25
CA ASP A 113 8.22 0.85 -1.31
C ASP A 113 7.82 2.15 -1.99
N ARG A 114 8.80 3.02 -2.25
CA ARG A 114 8.58 4.34 -2.87
C ARG A 114 7.80 4.25 -4.20
N THR A 115 8.04 3.21 -4.98
CA THR A 115 7.35 2.97 -6.27
C THR A 115 5.91 2.50 -6.09
N SER A 116 5.54 1.95 -4.93
CA SER A 116 4.18 1.51 -4.65
C SER A 116 3.22 2.69 -4.53
N TRP A 117 3.64 3.80 -3.93
CA TRP A 117 2.82 5.01 -3.80
C TRP A 117 2.33 5.56 -5.14
N LYS A 118 3.18 5.47 -6.19
CA LYS A 118 2.82 5.89 -7.55
C LYS A 118 1.67 5.08 -8.17
N LYS A 119 1.41 3.86 -7.66
CA LYS A 119 0.28 3.03 -8.11
C LYS A 119 -1.03 3.44 -7.46
N TYR A 120 -0.96 4.21 -6.38
CA TYR A 120 -2.11 4.65 -5.61
C TYR A 120 -2.43 6.12 -5.88
N SER A 121 -1.42 6.95 -6.16
CA SER A 121 -1.60 8.34 -6.61
C SER A 121 -2.54 8.44 -7.81
N GLY A 122 -3.54 9.31 -7.74
CA GLY A 122 -4.50 9.56 -8.83
C GLY A 122 -5.60 8.52 -9.00
N ARG A 123 -5.75 7.56 -8.07
CA ARG A 123 -6.84 6.59 -8.11
C ARG A 123 -8.10 7.16 -7.47
N ALA A 124 -9.26 6.89 -8.09
CA ALA A 124 -10.55 7.13 -7.45
C ALA A 124 -10.73 6.12 -6.30
N ILE A 125 -10.71 6.64 -5.08
CA ILE A 125 -11.01 5.91 -3.85
C ILE A 125 -12.36 6.43 -3.34
N PRO A 126 -13.19 5.58 -2.69
CA PRO A 126 -14.41 6.06 -2.03
C PRO A 126 -14.09 7.18 -1.06
N GLU A 127 -15.08 7.99 -0.72
CA GLU A 127 -14.90 9.00 0.32
C GLU A 127 -14.47 8.33 1.63
N ILE A 128 -13.28 8.69 2.11
CA ILE A 128 -12.72 8.14 3.34
C ILE A 128 -13.22 9.03 4.49
N PRO A 129 -14.01 8.48 5.43
CA PRO A 129 -14.38 9.23 6.62
C PRO A 129 -13.13 9.59 7.44
N VAL A 130 -12.96 10.87 7.73
CA VAL A 130 -11.80 11.41 8.45
C VAL A 130 -12.19 11.94 9.82
N THR A 131 -11.27 11.79 10.77
CA THR A 131 -11.35 12.36 12.12
C THR A 131 -10.08 13.14 12.41
N ASP A 132 -10.21 14.33 12.99
CA ASP A 132 -9.07 15.10 13.48
C ASP A 132 -8.60 14.54 14.83
N ILE A 133 -7.33 14.15 14.89
CA ILE A 133 -6.69 13.60 16.08
C ILE A 133 -5.37 14.32 16.28
N PHE A 134 -5.28 15.15 17.32
CA PHE A 134 -4.13 16.00 17.62
C PHE A 134 -3.70 16.90 16.45
N GLY A 135 -4.67 17.44 15.68
CA GLY A 135 -4.40 18.28 14.52
C GLY A 135 -3.96 17.50 13.26
N MET A 136 -4.10 16.17 13.27
CA MET A 136 -3.86 15.31 12.12
C MET A 136 -5.17 14.68 11.65
N GLN A 137 -5.46 14.81 10.35
CA GLN A 137 -6.58 14.12 9.73
C GLN A 137 -6.22 12.65 9.52
N LEU A 138 -6.91 11.77 10.24
CA LEU A 138 -6.74 10.31 10.13
C LEU A 138 -8.05 9.65 9.66
N PRO A 139 -7.96 8.51 8.95
CA PRO A 139 -9.13 7.70 8.65
C PRO A 139 -9.84 7.25 9.93
N SER A 140 -11.16 7.31 9.98
CA SER A 140 -11.94 6.83 11.14
C SER A 140 -11.73 5.34 11.40
N SER A 141 -11.40 4.57 10.36
CA SER A 141 -11.02 3.16 10.44
C SER A 141 -9.84 2.89 11.38
N VAL A 142 -8.89 3.84 11.50
CA VAL A 142 -7.79 3.76 12.48
C VAL A 142 -8.33 3.70 13.90
N LEU A 143 -9.26 4.58 14.24
CA LEU A 143 -9.82 4.66 15.59
C LEU A 143 -10.67 3.45 15.93
N THR A 144 -11.52 3.02 14.99
CA THR A 144 -12.39 1.86 15.21
C THR A 144 -11.55 0.60 15.42
N LEU A 145 -10.54 0.36 14.58
CA LEU A 145 -9.63 -0.78 14.74
C LEU A 145 -8.79 -0.68 16.02
N ALA A 146 -8.30 0.51 16.38
CA ALA A 146 -7.57 0.69 17.63
C ALA A 146 -8.45 0.39 18.85
N ASN A 147 -9.71 0.85 18.86
CA ASN A 147 -10.66 0.58 19.94
C ASN A 147 -11.03 -0.90 20.01
N LEU A 148 -11.23 -1.57 18.88
CA LEU A 148 -11.39 -3.02 18.82
C LEU A 148 -10.17 -3.72 19.39
N SER A 149 -8.96 -3.32 18.97
CA SER A 149 -7.69 -3.90 19.44
C SER A 149 -7.53 -3.82 20.97
N ALA A 150 -7.98 -2.71 21.58
CA ALA A 150 -7.91 -2.51 23.03
C ALA A 150 -8.89 -3.38 23.83
N ARG A 151 -9.94 -3.91 23.18
CA ARG A 151 -10.95 -4.78 23.82
C ARG A 151 -10.61 -6.27 23.69
N ILE A 152 -9.62 -6.61 22.88
CA ILE A 152 -9.23 -7.98 22.63
C ILE A 152 -8.36 -8.47 23.79
N PRO A 153 -8.70 -9.59 24.45
CA PRO A 153 -7.84 -10.19 25.46
C PRO A 153 -6.52 -10.65 24.83
N GLU A 154 -5.45 -10.73 25.62
CA GLU A 154 -4.12 -11.10 25.11
C GLU A 154 -4.16 -12.41 24.29
N GLY A 155 -3.70 -12.34 23.04
CA GLY A 155 -3.70 -13.47 22.10
C GLY A 155 -5.00 -13.68 21.31
N GLY A 156 -6.03 -12.86 21.54
CA GLY A 156 -7.23 -12.83 20.71
C GLY A 156 -6.98 -12.22 19.33
N ARG A 157 -7.90 -12.46 18.39
CA ARG A 157 -7.88 -11.91 17.03
C ARG A 157 -9.16 -11.11 16.79
N ILE A 158 -9.09 -10.07 15.95
CA ILE A 158 -10.29 -9.35 15.51
C ILE A 158 -11.16 -10.28 14.67
N ASP A 159 -12.48 -10.23 14.89
CA ASP A 159 -13.43 -10.90 14.02
C ASP A 159 -13.42 -10.27 12.62
N SER A 160 -13.49 -11.11 11.59
CA SER A 160 -13.42 -10.64 10.21
C SER A 160 -14.51 -9.63 9.85
N THR A 161 -15.70 -9.75 10.44
CA THR A 161 -16.83 -8.85 10.19
C THR A 161 -16.53 -7.47 10.76
N ASP A 162 -16.11 -7.41 12.02
CA ASP A 162 -15.75 -6.16 12.70
C ASP A 162 -14.60 -5.44 11.99
N ALA A 163 -13.59 -6.19 11.50
CA ALA A 163 -12.48 -5.63 10.73
C ALA A 163 -12.94 -5.00 9.40
N LEU A 164 -13.85 -5.67 8.69
CA LEU A 164 -14.39 -5.18 7.42
C LEU A 164 -15.27 -3.96 7.65
N GLU A 165 -16.17 -3.99 8.63
CA GLU A 165 -17.01 -2.85 9.00
C GLU A 165 -16.16 -1.64 9.41
N ALA A 166 -15.13 -1.84 10.23
CA ALA A 166 -14.22 -0.79 10.63
C ALA A 166 -13.48 -0.17 9.44
N CYS A 167 -13.13 -0.98 8.43
CA CYS A 167 -12.50 -0.50 7.20
C CYS A 167 -13.48 0.04 6.15
N ASN A 168 -14.80 0.00 6.42
CA ASN A 168 -15.86 0.33 5.46
C ASN A 168 -15.88 -0.57 4.21
N PHE A 169 -15.71 -1.89 4.42
CA PHE A 169 -15.77 -2.92 3.38
C PHE A 169 -16.99 -3.85 3.54
N PRO A 170 -17.54 -4.39 2.42
CA PRO A 170 -17.07 -4.25 1.04
C PRO A 170 -17.27 -2.83 0.51
N SER A 171 -16.21 -2.23 -0.02
CA SER A 171 -16.30 -0.89 -0.60
C SER A 171 -17.24 -0.93 -1.81
N ALA A 172 -18.07 0.10 -1.99
CA ALA A 172 -19.07 0.20 -3.07
C ALA A 172 -18.49 0.11 -4.51
N LEU A 173 -17.17 -0.03 -4.65
CA LEU A 173 -16.43 -0.23 -5.90
C LEU A 173 -16.29 -1.70 -6.32
N THR A 174 -17.05 -2.64 -5.74
CA THR A 174 -17.05 -4.06 -6.18
C THR A 174 -17.51 -4.27 -7.63
N ILE A 175 -17.89 -3.21 -8.35
CA ILE A 175 -18.24 -3.22 -9.77
C ILE A 175 -16.98 -3.19 -10.66
N PHE A 176 -15.99 -4.08 -10.52
CA PHE A 176 -15.02 -4.35 -11.61
C PHE A 176 -14.43 -5.77 -11.54
N PRO A 177 -14.19 -6.40 -12.71
CA PRO A 177 -13.98 -7.83 -12.81
C PRO A 177 -12.67 -8.28 -12.17
N CYS A 178 -12.78 -9.40 -11.45
CA CYS A 178 -11.72 -10.32 -11.08
C CYS A 178 -10.52 -10.23 -12.04
N SER A 179 -9.45 -9.55 -11.59
CA SER A 179 -8.19 -9.53 -12.31
C SER A 179 -7.65 -10.95 -12.37
N THR A 180 -7.57 -11.45 -13.59
CA THR A 180 -6.85 -12.63 -14.03
C THR A 180 -5.51 -12.77 -13.32
N LEU A 181 -5.27 -13.93 -12.72
CA LEU A 181 -3.95 -14.54 -12.49
C LEU A 181 -2.77 -13.57 -12.29
N ALA A 182 -2.54 -13.13 -11.05
CA ALA A 182 -1.19 -12.70 -10.65
C ALA A 182 -0.35 -13.94 -10.33
N ALA A 183 0.08 -14.64 -11.38
CA ALA A 183 1.29 -15.44 -11.34
C ALA A 183 2.46 -14.45 -11.27
N GLU A 184 3.10 -14.32 -10.10
CA GLU A 184 4.46 -13.79 -9.93
C GLU A 184 4.80 -13.76 -8.44
N ASN A 185 5.57 -14.77 -7.99
CA ASN A 185 6.85 -14.60 -7.29
C ASN A 185 7.24 -15.88 -6.55
N THR A 186 7.69 -16.87 -7.33
CA THR A 186 8.60 -17.90 -6.85
C THR A 186 10.00 -17.46 -7.27
N GLY A 187 10.92 -17.27 -6.32
CA GLY A 187 12.34 -17.06 -6.65
C GLY A 187 13.09 -16.17 -5.67
N MET A 188 13.39 -16.68 -4.48
CA MET A 188 14.47 -16.17 -3.65
C MET A 188 15.74 -16.98 -3.96
N ARG A 189 16.83 -16.28 -4.25
CA ARG A 189 18.27 -16.64 -4.12
C ARG A 189 18.82 -17.82 -4.93
N LYS A 190 19.82 -17.52 -5.77
CA LYS A 190 21.18 -18.08 -5.64
C LYS A 190 22.22 -17.05 -6.10
N SER A 191 23.25 -16.96 -5.27
CA SER A 191 24.49 -16.19 -5.34
C SER A 191 25.49 -16.75 -6.36
N ASN A 192 26.43 -15.89 -6.79
CA ASN A 192 27.81 -16.20 -7.21
C ASN A 192 27.97 -17.04 -8.51
N ASP A 193 28.92 -16.84 -9.42
CA ASP A 193 30.24 -16.20 -9.45
C ASP A 193 30.66 -15.96 -10.93
N LEU A 194 31.79 -15.24 -11.10
CA LEU A 194 32.74 -15.25 -12.23
C LEU A 194 32.52 -14.31 -13.43
N LEU A 195 33.20 -13.15 -13.33
CA LEU A 195 33.95 -12.55 -14.44
C LEU A 195 35.08 -13.52 -14.87
N PRO A 196 35.56 -13.42 -16.13
CA PRO A 196 36.88 -12.82 -16.27
C PRO A 196 37.03 -11.87 -17.46
N MET A 197 37.88 -10.87 -17.19
CA MET A 197 38.85 -10.19 -18.04
C MET A 197 38.75 -10.32 -19.57
N ASN A 198 38.74 -9.17 -20.25
CA ASN A 198 39.67 -8.99 -21.35
C ASN A 198 40.13 -7.54 -21.52
N VAL A 199 41.40 -7.44 -21.84
CA VAL A 199 42.29 -6.29 -21.86
C VAL A 199 42.13 -5.48 -23.16
N ALA A 200 42.29 -4.17 -23.07
CA ALA A 200 42.30 -3.20 -24.18
C ALA A 200 43.55 -3.35 -25.08
N PRO A 201 43.68 -2.67 -26.23
CA PRO A 201 44.19 -1.28 -26.14
C PRO A 201 43.74 -0.30 -27.25
N GLY A 202 43.73 0.98 -26.88
CA GLY A 202 44.39 2.04 -27.66
C GLY A 202 43.58 2.80 -28.72
N ALA A 203 43.22 4.06 -28.41
CA ALA A 203 43.46 5.20 -29.30
C ALA A 203 43.31 6.53 -28.55
N VAL A 204 44.44 7.21 -28.42
CA VAL A 204 44.62 8.58 -27.92
C VAL A 204 44.16 9.58 -28.98
N ARG A 205 43.49 10.68 -28.59
CA ARG A 205 43.78 12.07 -29.03
C ARG A 205 42.79 13.07 -28.41
N SER A 206 43.36 14.06 -27.73
CA SER A 206 42.81 15.40 -27.44
C SER A 206 43.81 16.43 -27.99
N PRO A 207 43.56 17.75 -27.91
CA PRO A 207 42.57 18.60 -28.58
C PRO A 207 43.29 19.60 -29.53
N PRO A 208 42.64 20.71 -29.98
CA PRO A 208 43.12 21.99 -29.42
C PRO A 208 42.03 23.08 -29.20
N ASP A 209 42.21 23.79 -28.08
CA ASP A 209 42.19 25.24 -27.84
C ASP A 209 41.32 26.22 -28.64
N GLY A 210 40.46 26.94 -27.89
CA GLY A 210 40.71 28.37 -27.62
C GLY A 210 39.96 29.44 -28.43
N ALA A 211 39.02 30.15 -27.76
CA ALA A 211 38.73 31.61 -27.85
C ALA A 211 37.43 31.92 -27.06
N VAL A 212 37.50 32.38 -25.79
CA VAL A 212 37.45 33.79 -25.33
C VAL A 212 36.14 34.54 -25.70
N SER A 213 35.37 34.87 -24.64
CA SER A 213 34.16 35.72 -24.51
C SER A 213 34.43 37.23 -24.83
N PRO A 214 33.58 38.26 -24.51
CA PRO A 214 32.21 38.31 -23.91
C PRO A 214 31.27 39.43 -24.48
N ILE A 215 30.13 39.67 -23.78
CA ILE A 215 29.36 40.94 -23.59
C ILE A 215 28.00 41.07 -24.32
N SER A 216 26.93 41.25 -23.52
CA SER A 216 25.84 42.26 -23.61
C SER A 216 24.84 42.00 -22.46
N THR A 217 24.99 42.54 -21.24
CA THR A 217 24.55 43.86 -20.72
C THR A 217 23.06 44.23 -20.89
N LEU A 218 22.35 44.21 -19.75
CA LEU A 218 21.30 45.13 -19.23
C LEU A 218 20.18 45.64 -20.14
N ALA A 219 18.93 45.33 -19.75
CA ALA A 219 17.81 46.28 -19.75
C ALA A 219 16.68 45.84 -18.80
N THR A 220 16.68 46.33 -17.57
CA THR A 220 15.45 46.51 -16.78
C THR A 220 15.35 47.98 -16.38
N SER A 221 14.53 48.70 -17.14
CA SER A 221 14.10 50.06 -16.83
C SER A 221 12.96 50.04 -15.82
N LYS A 222 13.05 50.98 -14.88
CA LYS A 222 12.01 51.53 -14.02
C LYS A 222 10.66 51.72 -14.74
N VAL A 223 9.53 51.62 -14.03
CA VAL A 223 8.74 52.77 -13.51
C VAL A 223 7.39 52.28 -12.90
N ARG A 224 7.17 52.72 -11.66
CA ARG A 224 5.94 53.08 -10.91
C ARG A 224 4.56 52.82 -11.54
N PHE A 225 3.64 52.26 -10.76
CA PHE A 225 2.68 53.00 -9.92
C PHE A 225 2.44 52.27 -8.60
#